data_AF-A0A956SAD5-F1
#
_entry.id   AF-A0A956SAD5-F1
#
_cell.length_a   1.000
_cell.length_b   1.000
_cell.length_c   1.000
_cell.angle_alpha   90.00
_cell.angle_beta   90.00
_cell.angle_gamma   90.00
#
_symmetry.space_group_name_H-M   'P 1'
#
loop_
_entity.id
_entity.type
_entity.pdbx_description
1 polymer ?
#
loop_
_entity_poly.entity_id
_entity_poly.type
_entity_poly.pdbx_seq_one_letter_code
_entity_poly.pdbx_strand_id
1 'polypeptide(L)'
;MNWRSAGVAALFVVGGGFGRASAGTETILSCDFDAEPIDQVIGTGGAIVGQPTAIAFDAYVRSAPFATPSLEMADTWGVGARAVTFEFLNDWEITTGVVDIAMDLEFQSMDNYQISVREFNGASQSFATLRFTLTGGVSHTDADGGAGIITTYTAGTATHLELSFDMDARTCDVLLDGTPVLSDETFGIVDRGVGSVLVGLTHDADSTGV
;
A
#
# COMPACT_ATOMS: atom_id res chain seq x y z
N MET A 1 -23.92 -12.25 7.16
CA MET A 1 -23.20 -11.43 6.17
C MET A 1 -21.79 -11.33 6.72
N ASN A 2 -20.85 -12.05 6.14
CA ASN A 2 -19.47 -12.10 6.65
C ASN A 2 -18.73 -10.94 5.99
N TRP A 3 -18.46 -9.90 6.76
CA TRP A 3 -17.67 -8.76 6.32
C TRP A 3 -16.20 -9.17 6.35
N ARG A 4 -15.47 -8.84 5.28
CA ARG A 4 -14.03 -9.01 5.22
C ARG A 4 -13.45 -7.62 5.04
N SER A 5 -12.63 -7.20 6.00
CA SER A 5 -11.98 -5.91 5.92
C SER A 5 -10.48 -5.98 6.06
N ALA A 6 -9.82 -5.01 5.43
CA ALA A 6 -8.48 -4.58 5.77
C ALA A 6 -8.56 -3.13 6.24
N GLY A 7 -7.85 -2.82 7.32
CA GLY A 7 -7.71 -1.46 7.84
C GLY A 7 -6.34 -0.89 7.52
N VAL A 8 -6.27 0.38 7.15
CA VAL A 8 -5.03 1.17 7.12
C VAL A 8 -5.15 2.28 8.17
N ALA A 9 -4.32 2.24 9.22
CA ALA A 9 -4.36 3.25 10.28
C ALA A 9 -3.63 4.52 9.89
N ALA A 10 -2.48 4.35 9.23
CA ALA A 10 -1.70 5.44 8.71
C ALA A 10 -0.96 5.01 7.44
N LEU A 11 -0.76 5.94 6.52
CA LEU A 11 0.10 5.78 5.35
C LEU A 11 0.98 7.03 5.24
N PHE A 12 2.28 6.83 5.37
CA PHE A 12 3.27 7.90 5.22
C PHE A 12 4.19 7.56 4.06
N VAL A 13 4.41 8.54 3.19
CA VAL A 13 5.41 8.44 2.13
C VAL A 13 6.36 9.60 2.19
N VAL A 14 7.64 9.26 2.18
CA VAL A 14 8.75 10.17 2.32
C VAL A 14 9.68 10.01 1.13
N GLY A 15 9.93 11.10 0.43
CA GLY A 15 10.92 11.19 -0.65
C GLY A 15 12.22 11.83 -0.16
N GLY A 16 13.35 11.20 -0.49
CA GLY A 16 14.69 11.76 -0.37
C GLY A 16 15.12 12.45 -1.66
N GLY A 17 15.41 13.75 -1.59
CA GLY A 17 15.50 14.64 -2.74
C GLY A 17 16.67 14.44 -3.74
N PHE A 18 16.30 14.71 -4.98
CA PHE A 18 17.07 14.93 -6.21
C PHE A 18 18.41 15.68 -6.04
N GLY A 19 19.34 15.38 -6.94
CA GLY A 19 20.70 15.91 -6.97
C GLY A 19 20.83 17.44 -6.87
N ARG A 20 21.05 17.95 -5.65
CA ARG A 20 22.08 18.93 -5.27
C ARG A 20 21.98 19.26 -3.77
N ALA A 21 23.01 18.87 -3.02
CA ALA A 21 23.50 19.45 -1.75
C ALA A 21 22.47 20.12 -0.82
N SER A 22 21.48 19.35 -0.35
CA SER A 22 20.83 19.42 0.96
C SER A 22 19.77 18.31 0.96
N ALA A 23 20.13 17.09 1.38
CA ALA A 23 19.22 15.94 1.45
C ALA A 23 18.15 16.21 2.53
N GLY A 24 17.11 16.93 2.15
CA GLY A 24 15.90 17.08 2.94
C GLY A 24 15.01 15.88 2.71
N THR A 25 14.52 15.32 3.80
CA THR A 25 13.42 14.37 3.85
C THR A 25 12.13 15.16 3.61
N GLU A 26 11.38 14.84 2.55
CA GLU A 26 10.10 15.49 2.24
C GLU A 26 8.96 14.48 2.33
N THR A 27 7.93 14.78 3.12
CA THR A 27 6.70 13.98 3.16
C THR A 27 5.79 14.37 2.02
N ILE A 28 5.51 13.43 1.12
CA ILE A 28 4.76 13.65 -0.13
C ILE A 28 3.37 13.01 -0.10
N LEU A 29 3.10 12.20 0.92
CA LEU A 29 1.77 11.69 1.28
C LEU A 29 1.75 11.41 2.79
N SER A 30 0.67 11.82 3.44
CA SER A 30 0.40 11.53 4.85
C SER A 30 -1.11 11.33 5.01
N CYS A 31 -1.50 10.16 5.49
CA CYS A 31 -2.89 9.80 5.76
C CYS A 31 -2.99 9.40 7.24
N ASP A 32 -3.71 10.16 8.06
CA ASP A 32 -3.97 9.84 9.48
C ASP A 32 -5.47 9.67 9.80
N PHE A 33 -6.35 10.12 8.90
CA PHE A 33 -7.82 10.06 9.01
C PHE A 33 -8.44 10.71 10.27
N ASP A 34 -7.65 11.41 11.09
CA ASP A 34 -8.09 11.99 12.37
C ASP A 34 -9.14 13.08 12.18
N ALA A 35 -9.10 13.78 11.04
CA ALA A 35 -10.03 14.85 10.68
C ALA A 35 -11.29 14.34 9.96
N GLU A 36 -11.34 13.05 9.60
CA GLU A 36 -12.43 12.50 8.80
C GLU A 36 -13.63 12.09 9.65
N PRO A 37 -14.87 12.22 9.12
CA PRO A 37 -16.06 11.76 9.84
C PRO A 37 -16.08 10.23 9.98
N ILE A 38 -16.20 9.74 11.22
CA ILE A 38 -16.37 8.31 11.52
C ILE A 38 -17.67 7.77 10.92
N ASP A 39 -17.61 6.51 10.48
CA ASP A 39 -18.70 5.75 9.85
C ASP A 39 -19.24 6.39 8.55
N GLN A 40 -18.42 7.22 7.91
CA GLN A 40 -18.70 7.76 6.57
C GLN A 40 -17.71 7.22 5.54
N VAL A 41 -18.15 7.22 4.29
CA VAL A 41 -17.29 6.88 3.15
C VAL A 41 -16.19 7.93 3.06
N ILE A 42 -14.93 7.50 2.91
CA ILE A 42 -13.80 8.41 2.74
C ILE A 42 -13.97 9.25 1.46
N GLY A 43 -13.53 10.51 1.50
CA GLY A 43 -13.48 11.36 0.31
C GLY A 43 -12.40 10.93 -0.70
N THR A 44 -12.36 11.61 -1.84
CA THR A 44 -11.33 11.43 -2.88
C THR A 44 -10.53 12.72 -3.11
N GLY A 45 -10.12 13.38 -2.04
CA GLY A 45 -9.43 14.68 -2.07
C GLY A 45 -7.94 14.62 -2.41
N GLY A 46 -7.35 13.43 -2.51
CA GLY A 46 -5.94 13.23 -2.83
C GLY A 46 -4.96 13.61 -1.71
N ALA A 47 -3.66 13.61 -2.04
CA ALA A 47 -2.56 13.76 -1.09
C ALA A 47 -2.61 15.03 -0.23
N ILE A 48 -3.13 16.15 -0.76
CA ILE A 48 -3.19 17.45 -0.04
C ILE A 48 -3.98 17.34 1.27
N VAL A 49 -4.99 16.47 1.31
CA VAL A 49 -5.85 16.25 2.48
C VAL A 49 -5.74 14.83 3.03
N GLY A 50 -4.72 14.07 2.62
CA GLY A 50 -4.51 12.70 3.11
C GLY A 50 -5.60 11.71 2.69
N GLN A 51 -6.29 11.96 1.58
CA GLN A 51 -7.35 11.09 1.05
C GLN A 51 -6.88 10.35 -0.20
N PRO A 52 -7.53 9.24 -0.57
CA PRO A 52 -7.25 8.59 -1.85
C PRO A 52 -7.63 9.47 -3.04
N THR A 53 -7.12 9.15 -4.22
CA THR A 53 -7.56 9.75 -5.49
C THR A 53 -8.59 8.88 -6.22
N ALA A 54 -8.62 7.58 -5.93
CA ALA A 54 -9.63 6.66 -6.46
C ALA A 54 -10.02 5.58 -5.43
N ILE A 55 -11.29 5.18 -5.44
CA ILE A 55 -11.87 4.18 -4.55
C ILE A 55 -12.68 3.18 -5.39
N ALA A 56 -12.31 1.90 -5.36
CA ALA A 56 -12.96 0.86 -6.16
C ALA A 56 -13.92 -0.06 -5.37
N PHE A 57 -14.05 0.11 -4.04
CA PHE A 57 -14.99 -0.61 -3.17
C PHE A 57 -15.45 0.29 -2.01
N ASP A 58 -16.33 -0.20 -1.13
CA ASP A 58 -16.78 0.59 0.01
C ASP A 58 -15.62 0.80 1.00
N ALA A 59 -15.22 2.06 1.20
CA ALA A 59 -14.12 2.44 2.08
C ALA A 59 -14.62 3.46 3.11
N TYR A 60 -14.57 3.11 4.39
CA TYR A 60 -15.13 3.90 5.50
C TYR A 60 -14.06 4.27 6.51
N VAL A 61 -14.21 5.43 7.15
CA VAL A 61 -13.38 5.76 8.30
C VAL A 61 -13.98 5.14 9.57
N ARG A 62 -13.17 4.38 10.31
CA ARG A 62 -13.58 3.65 11.52
C ARG A 62 -12.73 4.01 12.71
N SER A 63 -13.32 3.95 13.90
CA SER A 63 -12.64 4.15 15.20
C SER A 63 -11.98 2.89 15.76
N ALA A 64 -12.01 1.79 15.01
CA ALA A 64 -11.45 0.49 15.35
C ALA A 64 -11.03 -0.20 14.04
N PRO A 65 -10.06 -1.13 14.05
CA PRO A 65 -9.44 -1.75 15.23
C PRO A 65 -8.29 -0.95 15.87
N PHE A 66 -7.82 0.09 15.19
CA PHE A 66 -6.70 0.92 15.67
C PHE A 66 -7.11 1.91 16.77
N ALA A 67 -6.11 2.46 17.46
CA ALA A 67 -6.31 3.44 18.53
C ALA A 67 -6.76 4.82 18.02
N THR A 68 -6.44 5.13 16.76
CA THR A 68 -6.87 6.32 16.02
C THR A 68 -7.83 5.92 14.90
N PRO A 69 -8.63 6.86 14.37
CA PRO A 69 -9.38 6.67 13.14
C PRO A 69 -8.52 6.05 12.02
N SER A 70 -9.13 5.14 11.26
CA SER A 70 -8.46 4.35 10.24
C SER A 70 -9.38 4.10 9.05
N LEU A 71 -8.80 3.85 7.88
CA LEU A 71 -9.56 3.50 6.69
C LEU A 71 -9.86 2.00 6.67
N GLU A 72 -11.12 1.63 6.86
CA GLU A 72 -11.63 0.28 6.63
C GLU A 72 -12.05 0.11 5.17
N MET A 73 -11.55 -0.96 4.55
CA MET A 73 -11.85 -1.34 3.17
C MET A 73 -12.69 -2.62 3.19
N ALA A 74 -13.92 -2.57 2.69
CA ALA A 74 -14.84 -3.71 2.72
C ALA A 74 -15.23 -4.16 1.31
N ASP A 75 -15.02 -5.44 1.01
CA ASP A 75 -15.56 -6.05 -0.21
C ASP A 75 -16.98 -6.57 0.02
N THR A 76 -17.95 -5.77 -0.40
CA THR A 76 -19.37 -6.10 -0.37
C THR A 76 -19.88 -6.67 -1.70
N TRP A 77 -19.05 -6.71 -2.75
CA TRP A 77 -19.46 -7.02 -4.12
C TRP A 77 -18.99 -8.42 -4.55
N GLY A 78 -17.92 -8.96 -3.94
CA GLY A 78 -17.47 -10.34 -4.09
C GLY A 78 -16.96 -10.70 -5.49
N VAL A 79 -16.62 -9.71 -6.33
CA VAL A 79 -16.09 -9.94 -7.67
C VAL A 79 -15.03 -8.90 -8.07
N GLY A 80 -13.92 -9.42 -8.60
CA GLY A 80 -12.85 -8.65 -9.25
C GLY A 80 -11.79 -8.12 -8.28
N ALA A 81 -10.59 -7.86 -8.83
CA ALA A 81 -9.55 -7.14 -8.09
C ALA A 81 -9.90 -5.65 -8.01
N ARG A 82 -9.73 -5.06 -6.83
CA ARG A 82 -10.13 -3.68 -6.53
C ARG A 82 -9.17 -3.08 -5.52
N ALA A 83 -8.94 -1.78 -5.59
CA ALA A 83 -8.07 -1.08 -4.67
C ALA A 83 -8.56 0.35 -4.40
N VAL A 84 -8.16 0.87 -3.26
CA VAL A 84 -8.07 2.31 -2.98
C VAL A 84 -6.69 2.77 -3.44
N THR A 85 -6.65 3.84 -4.22
CA THR A 85 -5.43 4.39 -4.80
C THR A 85 -5.09 5.70 -4.12
N PHE A 86 -3.85 5.81 -3.66
CA PHE A 86 -3.25 7.04 -3.14
C PHE A 86 -2.13 7.46 -4.09
N GLU A 87 -2.26 8.63 -4.69
CA GLU A 87 -1.21 9.25 -5.51
C GLU A 87 -0.45 10.29 -4.68
N PHE A 88 0.76 10.62 -5.09
CA PHE A 88 1.62 11.56 -4.36
C PHE A 88 1.26 13.01 -4.66
N LEU A 89 1.67 13.90 -3.74
CA LEU A 89 1.47 15.34 -3.87
C LEU A 89 2.01 15.86 -5.20
N ASN A 90 1.26 16.78 -5.84
CA ASN A 90 1.62 17.42 -7.12
C ASN A 90 1.91 16.44 -8.27
N ASP A 91 1.26 15.28 -8.29
CA ASP A 91 1.41 14.26 -9.33
C ASP A 91 2.86 13.77 -9.46
N TRP A 92 3.59 13.74 -8.33
CA TRP A 92 5.01 13.42 -8.33
C TRP A 92 5.28 11.96 -8.67
N GLU A 93 6.35 11.78 -9.45
CA GLU A 93 6.91 10.48 -9.78
C GLU A 93 8.42 10.52 -9.46
N ILE A 94 8.82 9.84 -8.39
CA ILE A 94 10.18 9.91 -7.86
C ILE A 94 11.08 8.95 -8.64
N THR A 95 12.02 9.52 -9.40
CA THR A 95 12.87 8.77 -10.36
C THR A 95 14.33 8.62 -9.93
N THR A 96 14.74 9.29 -8.85
CA THR A 96 16.09 9.28 -8.26
C THR A 96 16.01 9.40 -6.74
N GLY A 97 17.04 8.98 -6.01
CA GLY A 97 17.05 9.01 -4.55
C GLY A 97 16.26 7.86 -3.93
N VAL A 98 15.78 8.05 -2.69
CA VAL A 98 15.08 7.01 -1.92
C VAL A 98 13.62 7.39 -1.70
N VAL A 99 12.71 6.42 -1.83
CA VAL A 99 11.30 6.55 -1.46
C VAL A 99 10.99 5.56 -0.35
N ASP A 100 10.60 6.07 0.81
CA ASP A 100 10.16 5.25 1.94
C ASP A 100 8.65 5.35 2.08
N ILE A 101 7.99 4.20 2.17
CA ILE A 101 6.54 4.06 2.34
C ILE A 101 6.30 3.22 3.59
N ALA A 102 5.56 3.75 4.55
CA ALA A 102 5.22 3.04 5.77
C ALA A 102 3.70 3.06 6.01
N MET A 103 3.16 1.93 6.46
CA MET A 103 1.74 1.84 6.81
C MET A 103 1.46 0.79 7.89
N ASP A 104 0.45 1.07 8.72
CA ASP A 104 -0.08 0.11 9.68
C ASP A 104 -1.32 -0.58 9.11
N LEU A 105 -1.30 -1.90 9.11
CA LEU A 105 -2.29 -2.76 8.46
C LEU A 105 -2.92 -3.73 9.45
N GLU A 106 -4.23 -3.91 9.39
CA GLU A 106 -4.89 -5.02 10.07
C GLU A 106 -5.84 -5.73 9.12
N PHE A 107 -5.68 -7.06 9.00
CA PHE A 107 -6.55 -7.90 8.19
C PHE A 107 -7.55 -8.60 9.09
N GLN A 108 -8.85 -8.38 8.91
CA GLN A 108 -9.88 -8.98 9.77
C GLN A 108 -9.94 -10.50 9.67
N SER A 109 -9.56 -11.05 8.51
CA SER A 109 -9.55 -12.49 8.23
C SER A 109 -8.37 -12.87 7.34
N MET A 110 -8.08 -14.16 7.23
CA MET A 110 -7.15 -14.65 6.19
C MET A 110 -7.86 -14.58 4.85
N ASP A 111 -7.25 -13.91 3.87
CA ASP A 111 -7.84 -13.68 2.56
C ASP A 111 -6.77 -13.22 1.56
N ASN A 112 -7.18 -12.90 0.34
CA ASN A 112 -6.27 -12.40 -0.69
C ASN A 112 -6.26 -10.87 -0.76
N TYR A 113 -5.32 -10.26 -0.02
CA TYR A 113 -5.09 -8.81 0.00
C TYR A 113 -3.88 -8.44 -0.86
N GLN A 114 -3.85 -7.21 -1.35
CA GLN A 114 -2.76 -6.70 -2.17
C GLN A 114 -2.38 -5.27 -1.81
N ILE A 115 -1.07 -5.02 -1.78
CA ILE A 115 -0.47 -3.70 -1.70
C ILE A 115 0.45 -3.56 -2.89
N SER A 116 0.23 -2.56 -3.73
CA SER A 116 1.04 -2.31 -4.92
C SER A 116 1.61 -0.90 -4.91
N VAL A 117 2.86 -0.80 -5.35
CA VAL A 117 3.56 0.46 -5.59
C VAL A 117 3.78 0.61 -7.09
N ARG A 118 3.29 1.72 -7.65
CA ARG A 118 3.14 1.94 -9.09
C ARG A 118 3.61 3.34 -9.48
N GLU A 119 3.70 3.59 -10.79
CA GLU A 119 3.87 4.93 -11.32
C GLU A 119 2.63 5.82 -11.06
N PHE A 120 2.74 7.12 -11.34
CA PHE A 120 1.58 8.03 -11.24
C PHE A 120 0.55 7.72 -12.34
N ASN A 121 -0.75 7.67 -11.96
CA ASN A 121 -1.90 7.50 -12.86
C ASN A 121 -1.73 6.36 -13.89
N GLY A 122 -1.16 5.23 -13.46
CA GLY A 122 -0.82 4.13 -14.34
C GLY A 122 -0.74 2.78 -13.64
N ALA A 123 -0.66 1.74 -14.45
CA ALA A 123 -0.48 0.35 -14.02
C ALA A 123 0.49 -0.42 -14.93
N SER A 124 1.31 0.31 -15.68
CA SER A 124 2.27 -0.21 -16.65
C SER A 124 3.55 -0.67 -15.98
N GLN A 125 3.94 -0.05 -14.86
CA GLN A 125 5.13 -0.39 -14.10
C GLN A 125 4.75 -0.94 -12.74
N SER A 126 5.44 -1.97 -12.27
CA SER A 126 5.23 -2.59 -10.95
C SER A 126 6.51 -2.51 -10.15
N PHE A 127 6.65 -1.52 -9.27
CA PHE A 127 7.86 -1.41 -8.44
C PHE A 127 7.87 -2.47 -7.34
N ALA A 128 6.71 -2.72 -6.74
CA ALA A 128 6.47 -3.84 -5.85
C ALA A 128 4.99 -4.15 -5.81
N THR A 129 4.66 -5.42 -5.62
CA THR A 129 3.33 -5.88 -5.27
C THR A 129 3.47 -6.94 -4.20
N LEU A 130 3.01 -6.63 -3.00
CA LEU A 130 2.86 -7.58 -1.92
C LEU A 130 1.46 -8.18 -1.99
N ARG A 131 1.39 -9.52 -2.02
CA ARG A 131 0.13 -10.25 -1.92
C ARG A 131 0.12 -11.06 -0.65
N PHE A 132 -0.87 -10.80 0.20
CA PHE A 132 -1.20 -11.57 1.38
C PHE A 132 -2.21 -12.62 0.96
N THR A 133 -1.99 -13.89 1.28
CA THR A 133 -2.80 -15.01 0.76
C THR A 133 -3.73 -15.59 1.82
N LEU A 134 -4.79 -16.26 1.37
CA LEU A 134 -5.72 -17.00 2.24
C LEU A 134 -5.07 -18.07 3.14
N THR A 135 -3.83 -18.51 2.84
CA THR A 135 -3.07 -19.46 3.66
C THR A 135 -2.10 -18.79 4.63
N GLY A 136 -2.08 -17.45 4.66
CA GLY A 136 -1.19 -16.66 5.51
C GLY A 136 0.19 -16.41 4.98
N GLY A 137 0.44 -16.71 3.71
CA GLY A 137 1.68 -16.34 3.06
C GLY A 137 1.66 -14.89 2.60
N VAL A 138 2.82 -14.26 2.56
CA VAL A 138 3.04 -12.97 1.90
C VAL A 138 4.03 -13.19 0.78
N SER A 139 3.64 -12.87 -0.46
CA SER A 139 4.50 -12.95 -1.63
C SER A 139 4.84 -11.59 -2.21
N HIS A 140 5.98 -11.51 -2.88
CA HIS A 140 6.43 -10.34 -3.62
C HIS A 140 6.47 -10.61 -5.13
N THR A 141 6.02 -9.63 -5.92
CA THR A 141 6.21 -9.55 -7.38
C THR A 141 6.43 -8.12 -7.85
N ASP A 142 7.26 -7.91 -8.85
CA ASP A 142 7.54 -6.62 -9.48
C ASP A 142 7.57 -6.76 -11.03
N ALA A 143 8.23 -5.85 -11.74
CA ALA A 143 8.35 -5.90 -13.20
C ALA A 143 9.37 -6.95 -13.71
N ASP A 144 10.35 -7.34 -12.88
CA ASP A 144 11.38 -8.34 -13.21
C ASP A 144 10.95 -9.77 -12.85
N GLY A 145 9.97 -9.94 -11.95
CA GLY A 145 9.42 -11.25 -11.62
C GLY A 145 8.82 -11.29 -10.22
N GLY A 146 9.06 -12.39 -9.50
CA GLY A 146 8.60 -12.52 -8.12
C GLY A 146 9.41 -13.50 -7.30
N ALA A 147 9.45 -13.27 -6.00
CA ALA A 147 10.27 -14.01 -5.04
C ALA A 147 9.54 -15.21 -4.38
N GLY A 148 8.30 -15.51 -4.80
CA GLY A 148 7.46 -16.49 -4.10
C GLY A 148 7.00 -15.98 -2.73
N ILE A 149 6.83 -16.88 -1.75
CA ILE A 149 6.47 -16.50 -0.37
C ILE A 149 7.71 -16.01 0.36
N ILE A 150 7.71 -14.74 0.77
CA ILE A 150 8.81 -14.07 1.46
C ILE A 150 8.64 -14.05 2.98
N THR A 151 7.39 -14.14 3.46
CA THR A 151 7.07 -14.21 4.90
C THR A 151 5.62 -14.67 5.12
N THR A 152 5.11 -14.59 6.33
CA THR A 152 3.74 -14.91 6.70
C THR A 152 3.07 -13.78 7.49
N TYR A 153 1.74 -13.74 7.50
CA TYR A 153 0.97 -12.80 8.31
C TYR A 153 -0.14 -13.52 9.09
N THR A 154 -0.68 -12.85 10.10
CA THR A 154 -1.81 -13.34 10.91
C THR A 154 -2.93 -12.31 10.92
N ALA A 155 -4.17 -12.77 10.69
CA ALA A 155 -5.35 -11.92 10.78
C ALA A 155 -5.67 -11.49 12.22
N GLY A 156 -6.36 -10.35 12.37
CA GLY A 156 -6.75 -9.75 13.64
C GLY A 156 -5.59 -9.19 14.46
N THR A 157 -4.44 -8.98 13.83
CA THR A 157 -3.25 -8.39 14.43
C THR A 157 -2.75 -7.27 13.53
N ALA A 158 -2.57 -6.09 14.10
CA ALA A 158 -1.91 -4.98 13.42
C ALA A 158 -0.46 -5.36 13.04
N THR A 159 -0.08 -5.08 11.81
CA THR A 159 1.25 -5.31 11.23
C THR A 159 1.77 -3.99 10.67
N HIS A 160 3.01 -3.63 11.01
CA HIS A 160 3.68 -2.49 10.43
C HIS A 160 4.43 -2.90 9.15
N LEU A 161 4.07 -2.31 8.01
CA LEU A 161 4.75 -2.53 6.74
C LEU A 161 5.61 -1.33 6.40
N GLU A 162 6.88 -1.58 6.06
CA GLU A 162 7.78 -0.60 5.48
C GLU A 162 8.30 -1.11 4.13
N LEU A 163 8.28 -0.23 3.13
CA LEU A 163 8.85 -0.44 1.81
C LEU A 163 9.85 0.70 1.54
N SER A 164 11.08 0.36 1.16
CA SER A 164 12.06 1.35 0.74
C SER A 164 12.46 1.07 -0.70
N PHE A 165 12.50 2.11 -1.54
CA PHE A 165 12.92 2.03 -2.93
C PHE A 165 14.13 2.93 -3.15
N ASP A 166 15.28 2.34 -3.45
CA ASP A 166 16.44 3.08 -3.95
C ASP A 166 16.30 3.22 -5.47
N MET A 167 15.89 4.40 -5.92
CA MET A 167 15.67 4.71 -7.33
C MET A 167 16.97 4.89 -8.11
N ASP A 168 18.10 5.08 -7.43
CA ASP A 168 19.42 5.18 -8.07
C ASP A 168 20.03 3.78 -8.25
N ALA A 169 19.92 2.92 -7.24
CA ALA A 169 20.35 1.51 -7.28
C ALA A 169 19.37 0.57 -7.98
N ARG A 170 18.11 1.00 -8.13
CA ARG A 170 16.99 0.22 -8.71
C ARG A 170 16.64 -1.02 -7.91
N THR A 171 16.65 -0.88 -6.58
CA THR A 171 16.34 -1.94 -5.64
C THR A 171 15.21 -1.56 -4.69
N CYS A 172 14.54 -2.57 -4.12
CA CYS A 172 13.59 -2.38 -3.04
C CYS A 172 13.89 -3.29 -1.84
N ASP A 173 13.57 -2.78 -0.65
CA ASP A 173 13.58 -3.49 0.62
C ASP A 173 12.16 -3.56 1.17
N VAL A 174 11.84 -4.66 1.86
CA VAL A 174 10.55 -4.87 2.53
C VAL A 174 10.80 -5.30 3.97
N LEU A 175 10.20 -4.57 4.92
CA LEU A 175 10.17 -4.95 6.33
C LEU A 175 8.72 -5.16 6.77
N LEU A 176 8.49 -6.21 7.55
CA LEU A 176 7.25 -6.40 8.33
C LEU A 176 7.59 -6.44 9.80
N ASP A 177 6.92 -5.60 10.59
CA ASP A 177 7.15 -5.43 12.04
C ASP A 177 8.64 -5.20 12.37
N GLY A 178 9.31 -4.38 11.57
CA GLY A 178 10.74 -4.08 11.67
C GLY A 178 11.68 -5.23 11.29
N THR A 179 11.14 -6.37 10.83
CA THR A 179 11.94 -7.53 10.37
C THR A 179 12.10 -7.47 8.85
N PRO A 180 13.33 -7.43 8.30
CA PRO A 180 13.55 -7.53 6.86
C PRO A 180 13.09 -8.88 6.31
N VAL A 181 12.23 -8.85 5.30
CA VAL A 181 11.67 -10.04 4.63
C VAL A 181 12.02 -10.12 3.15
N LEU A 182 12.46 -8.99 2.57
CA LEU A 182 13.06 -8.89 1.25
C LEU A 182 14.11 -7.77 1.32
N SER A 183 15.27 -7.96 0.69
CA SER A 183 16.32 -6.95 0.70
C SER A 183 17.06 -6.88 -0.63
N ASP A 184 17.41 -5.65 -1.03
CA ASP A 184 18.13 -5.33 -2.27
C ASP A 184 17.51 -5.99 -3.54
N GLU A 185 16.19 -6.17 -3.60
CA GLU A 185 15.52 -6.81 -4.74
C GLU A 185 15.44 -5.85 -5.92
N THR A 186 15.95 -6.24 -7.10
CA THR A 186 15.91 -5.40 -8.29
C THR A 186 14.52 -5.44 -8.94
N PHE A 187 13.92 -4.27 -9.17
CA PHE A 187 12.56 -4.17 -9.72
C PHE A 187 12.47 -3.90 -11.23
N GLY A 188 13.59 -3.83 -11.96
CA GLY A 188 13.61 -3.80 -13.44
C GLY A 188 13.25 -2.51 -14.16
N ILE A 189 12.73 -1.52 -13.45
CA ILE A 189 12.14 -0.30 -14.05
C ILE A 189 13.20 0.80 -14.15
N VAL A 190 13.47 1.26 -15.38
CA VAL A 190 14.52 2.26 -15.65
C VAL A 190 14.01 3.59 -16.19
N ASP A 191 12.75 3.66 -16.63
CA ASP A 191 12.19 4.81 -17.38
C ASP A 191 11.04 5.53 -16.65
N ARG A 192 10.67 5.04 -15.46
CA ARG A 192 9.61 5.59 -14.60
C ARG A 192 10.06 5.62 -13.14
N GLY A 193 9.29 6.31 -12.31
CA GLY A 193 9.48 6.42 -10.87
C GLY A 193 8.24 6.02 -10.08
N VAL A 194 8.39 5.99 -8.75
CA VAL A 194 7.29 5.68 -7.82
C VAL A 194 6.38 6.90 -7.68
N GLY A 195 5.08 6.73 -7.89
CA GLY A 195 4.10 7.83 -7.84
C GLY A 195 2.76 7.49 -7.19
N SER A 196 2.51 6.22 -6.87
CA SER A 196 1.27 5.81 -6.22
C SER A 196 1.40 4.54 -5.39
N VAL A 197 0.49 4.43 -4.41
CA VAL A 197 0.28 3.26 -3.56
C VAL A 197 -1.17 2.82 -3.70
N LEU A 198 -1.37 1.55 -3.98
CA LEU A 198 -2.69 0.92 -4.08
C LEU A 198 -2.81 -0.10 -2.96
N VAL A 199 -3.90 -0.01 -2.19
CA VAL A 199 -4.23 -0.98 -1.14
C VAL A 199 -5.58 -1.60 -1.46
N GLY A 200 -5.66 -2.92 -1.49
CA GLY A 200 -6.86 -3.58 -1.98
C GLY A 200 -6.89 -5.09 -1.83
N LEU A 201 -7.74 -5.70 -2.66
CA LEU A 201 -8.11 -7.10 -2.66
C LEU A 201 -7.94 -7.68 -4.06
N THR A 202 -7.61 -8.96 -4.16
CA THR A 202 -7.45 -9.63 -5.46
C THR A 202 -8.71 -10.40 -5.85
N HIS A 203 -8.77 -10.82 -7.12
CA HIS A 203 -9.94 -11.44 -7.73
C HIS A 203 -10.41 -12.73 -7.02
N ASP A 204 -9.54 -13.39 -6.27
CA ASP A 204 -9.79 -14.63 -5.53
C ASP A 204 -10.09 -14.40 -4.04
N ALA A 205 -10.37 -13.17 -3.61
CA ALA A 205 -10.78 -12.85 -2.25
C ALA A 205 -12.23 -13.25 -1.92
N ASP A 206 -12.75 -14.30 -2.56
CA ASP A 206 -14.05 -14.91 -2.29
C ASP A 206 -13.86 -16.35 -1.79
N SER A 207 -14.47 -16.74 -0.66
CA SER A 207 -14.40 -18.15 -0.17
C SER A 207 -15.20 -19.13 -1.03
N THR A 208 -15.68 -18.74 -2.20
CA THR A 208 -16.59 -19.57 -2.98
C THR A 208 -15.89 -20.52 -3.94
N GLY A 209 -14.66 -20.24 -4.38
CA GLY A 209 -13.92 -21.18 -5.24
C GLY A 209 -14.78 -21.71 -6.39
N VAL A 210 -15.55 -20.83 -7.05
CA VAL A 210 -16.32 -21.12 -8.27
C VAL A 210 -16.01 -20.10 -9.35
#